data_AF-A0A9E0KB05-F1
#
_entry.id   AF-A0A9E0KB05-F1
#
_cell.length_a   1.000
_cell.length_b   1.000
_cell.length_c   1.000
_cell.angle_alpha   90.00
_cell.angle_beta   90.00
_cell.angle_gamma   90.00
#
_symmetry.space_group_name_H-M   'P 1'
#
loop_
_entity.id
_entity.type
_entity.pdbx_description
1 polymer ?
#
loop_
_entity_poly.entity_id
_entity_poly.type
_entity_poly.pdbx_seq_one_letter_code
_entity_poly.pdbx_strand_id
1 'polypeptide(L)'
;MAVPAKNIHELYVAYWGRAADPDGLAYWLAESQKEGVTLEVIAKSFSDQAEAQAAYPLLKDPTLVNDPVAREAFLTQVYQNLLGRAPDAAGLAYWSDVLAAGGKDAVGRIIIDIVGGAQGDDAQLIANKVAVSDSFASAADKAGLDHTSNGLLDAANGALNGVTKDPASVDAANQANQGAIDQIAGDINSQTISLTNGTDVADANIFNSGLIYNPAGTDRINALQSEDTLTGTGT
;
A
#
# COMPACT_ATOMS: atom_id res chain seq x y z
N MET A 1 22.28 11.06 -2.24
CA MET A 1 22.21 9.73 -2.88
C MET A 1 20.75 9.30 -2.81
N ALA A 2 20.22 8.70 -3.88
CA ALA A 2 18.82 8.27 -3.89
C ALA A 2 18.55 7.23 -2.79
N VAL A 3 17.35 7.26 -2.21
CA VAL A 3 16.93 6.31 -1.19
C VAL A 3 16.62 4.97 -1.89
N PRO A 4 17.19 3.83 -1.44
CA PRO A 4 16.89 2.53 -2.04
C PRO A 4 15.42 2.13 -1.85
N ALA A 5 14.84 1.44 -2.84
CA ALA A 5 13.47 0.91 -2.77
C ALA A 5 13.21 0.09 -1.49
N LYS A 6 14.17 -0.75 -1.10
CA LYS A 6 14.16 -1.52 0.15
C LYS A 6 13.76 -0.65 1.35
N ASN A 7 14.35 0.53 1.48
CA ASN A 7 14.08 1.43 2.61
C ASN A 7 12.67 2.00 2.57
N ILE A 8 12.09 2.22 1.39
CA ILE A 8 10.70 2.67 1.25
C ILE A 8 9.75 1.53 1.66
N HIS A 9 10.01 0.29 1.21
CA HIS A 9 9.24 -0.88 1.66
C HIS A 9 9.30 -1.05 3.18
N GLU A 10 10.47 -0.85 3.81
CA GLU A 10 10.61 -0.89 5.27
C GLU A 10 9.70 0.13 5.97
N LEU A 11 9.54 1.33 5.40
CA LEU A 11 8.62 2.34 5.94
C LEU A 11 7.15 1.91 5.79
N TYR A 12 6.76 1.37 4.64
CA TYR A 12 5.40 0.84 4.45
C TYR A 12 5.08 -0.28 5.44
N VAL A 13 6.01 -1.21 5.62
CA VAL A 13 5.90 -2.28 6.61
C VAL A 13 5.78 -1.68 8.01
N ALA A 14 6.66 -0.76 8.40
CA ALA A 14 6.67 -0.19 9.74
C ALA A 14 5.39 0.58 10.09
N TYR A 15 4.96 1.49 9.21
CA TYR A 15 3.81 2.35 9.46
C TYR A 15 2.50 1.59 9.36
N TRP A 16 2.31 0.68 8.42
CA TRP A 16 0.98 0.10 8.19
C TRP A 16 0.92 -1.41 8.27
N GLY A 17 2.07 -2.09 8.40
CA GLY A 17 2.11 -3.55 8.37
C GLY A 17 1.72 -4.13 7.01
N ARG A 18 1.86 -3.33 5.93
CA ARG A 18 1.37 -3.66 4.59
C ARG A 18 2.46 -3.61 3.53
N ALA A 19 2.18 -4.16 2.35
CA ALA A 19 3.01 -3.97 1.16
C ALA A 19 2.87 -2.55 0.58
N ALA A 20 3.93 -2.05 -0.06
CA ALA A 20 3.84 -0.80 -0.82
C ALA A 20 2.90 -0.99 -2.02
N ASP A 21 2.08 0.02 -2.29
CA ASP A 21 1.34 0.13 -3.54
C ASP A 21 2.27 0.61 -4.66
N PRO A 22 2.00 0.24 -5.94
CA PRO A 22 2.90 0.53 -7.06
C PRO A 22 3.12 2.04 -7.27
N ASP A 23 2.04 2.83 -7.23
CA ASP A 23 2.10 4.28 -7.44
C ASP A 23 2.84 5.01 -6.32
N GLY A 24 2.54 4.66 -5.08
CA GLY A 24 3.19 5.23 -3.91
C GLY A 24 4.68 4.89 -3.88
N LEU A 25 5.05 3.65 -4.20
CA LEU A 25 6.46 3.28 -4.34
C LEU A 25 7.16 4.10 -5.44
N ALA A 26 6.55 4.22 -6.62
CA ALA A 26 7.08 5.00 -7.73
C ALA A 26 7.23 6.48 -7.37
N TYR A 27 6.24 7.06 -6.68
CA TYR A 27 6.26 8.43 -6.17
C TYR A 27 7.45 8.65 -5.23
N TRP A 28 7.61 7.82 -4.20
CA TRP A 28 8.68 8.00 -3.21
C TRP A 28 10.07 7.76 -3.81
N LEU A 29 10.19 6.83 -4.75
CA LEU A 29 11.43 6.65 -5.51
C LEU A 29 11.78 7.90 -6.32
N ALA A 30 10.81 8.52 -6.98
CA ALA A 30 11.00 9.77 -7.72
C ALA A 30 11.34 10.95 -6.78
N GLU A 31 10.62 11.10 -5.65
CA GLU A 31 10.92 12.13 -4.64
C GLU A 31 12.33 11.98 -4.08
N SER A 32 12.80 10.75 -3.86
CA SER A 32 14.14 10.48 -3.32
C SER A 32 15.30 10.94 -4.21
N GLN A 33 15.03 11.24 -5.48
CA GLN A 33 16.03 11.77 -6.42
C GLN A 33 16.21 13.28 -6.30
N LYS A 34 15.27 13.99 -5.65
CA LYS A 34 15.35 15.44 -5.47
C LYS A 34 16.38 15.81 -4.40
N GLU A 35 17.02 16.96 -4.58
CA GLU A 35 18.01 17.47 -3.64
C GLU A 35 17.40 17.67 -2.25
N GLY A 36 18.09 17.16 -1.21
CA GLY A 36 17.66 17.29 0.19
C GLY A 36 16.60 16.28 0.66
N VAL A 37 16.06 15.43 -0.22
CA VAL A 37 15.12 14.37 0.19
C VAL A 37 15.90 13.16 0.68
N THR A 38 15.96 12.98 2.00
CA THR A 38 16.58 11.81 2.65
C THR A 38 15.53 10.79 3.09
N LEU A 39 15.97 9.61 3.54
CA LEU A 39 15.07 8.61 4.10
C LEU A 39 14.31 9.15 5.33
N GLU A 40 14.96 9.95 6.17
CA GLU A 40 14.34 10.58 7.33
C GLU A 40 13.25 11.58 6.91
N VAL A 41 13.46 12.32 5.82
CA VAL A 41 12.46 13.24 5.27
C VAL A 41 11.25 12.46 4.75
N ILE A 42 11.48 11.37 4.03
CA ILE A 42 10.39 10.49 3.56
C ILE A 42 9.64 9.87 4.74
N ALA A 43 10.35 9.29 5.71
CA ALA A 43 9.76 8.70 6.91
C ALA A 43 8.92 9.70 7.70
N LYS A 44 9.42 10.94 7.87
CA LYS A 44 8.63 12.02 8.46
C LYS A 44 7.37 12.30 7.63
N SER A 45 7.49 12.38 6.31
CA SER A 45 6.33 12.62 5.44
C SER A 45 5.28 11.52 5.53
N PHE A 46 5.66 10.26 5.77
CA PHE A 46 4.73 9.16 6.03
C PHE A 46 3.92 9.41 7.30
N SER A 47 4.55 9.91 8.36
CA SER A 47 3.87 10.22 9.63
C SER A 47 2.84 11.34 9.51
N ASP A 48 3.02 12.24 8.54
CA ASP A 48 2.13 13.36 8.28
C ASP A 48 0.93 12.95 7.37
N GLN A 49 0.92 11.72 6.82
CA GLN A 49 -0.20 11.23 5.99
C GLN A 49 -1.45 10.98 6.82
N ALA A 50 -2.61 11.30 6.25
CA ALA A 50 -3.92 11.10 6.88
C ALA A 50 -4.13 9.63 7.31
N GLU A 51 -3.64 8.69 6.51
CA GLU A 51 -3.72 7.27 6.81
C GLU A 51 -2.88 6.87 8.03
N ALA A 52 -1.65 7.38 8.14
CA ALA A 52 -0.81 7.13 9.32
C ALA A 52 -1.43 7.76 10.57
N GLN A 53 -1.98 8.97 10.46
CA GLN A 53 -2.68 9.64 11.55
C GLN A 53 -3.98 8.93 11.95
N ALA A 54 -4.63 8.23 11.03
CA ALA A 54 -5.79 7.39 11.32
C ALA A 54 -5.38 6.09 12.04
N ALA A 55 -4.26 5.47 11.64
CA ALA A 55 -3.73 4.28 12.28
C ALA A 55 -3.16 4.55 13.68
N TYR A 56 -2.56 5.72 13.89
CA TYR A 56 -1.87 6.08 15.13
C TYR A 56 -2.40 7.37 15.73
N PRO A 57 -3.16 7.31 16.84
CA PRO A 57 -3.61 8.51 17.55
C PRO A 57 -2.45 9.47 17.90
N LEU A 58 -1.28 8.92 18.25
CA LEU A 58 -0.08 9.68 18.59
C LEU A 58 0.42 10.58 17.45
N LEU A 59 0.20 10.19 16.19
CA LEU A 59 0.59 10.99 15.03
C LEU A 59 -0.42 12.10 14.73
N LYS A 60 -1.69 11.90 15.09
CA LYS A 60 -2.76 12.87 14.93
C LYS A 60 -2.73 13.95 16.02
N ASP A 61 -2.49 13.56 17.26
CA ASP A 61 -2.40 14.46 18.41
C ASP A 61 -0.97 14.43 18.99
N PRO A 62 -0.13 15.44 18.66
CA PRO A 62 1.24 15.50 19.14
C PRO A 62 1.37 15.59 20.66
N THR A 63 0.31 15.91 21.41
CA THR A 63 0.37 15.96 22.88
C THR A 63 0.49 14.56 23.50
N LEU A 64 0.00 13.53 22.78
CA LEU A 64 0.04 12.13 23.21
C LEU A 64 1.46 11.56 23.26
N VAL A 65 2.47 12.21 22.67
CA VAL A 65 3.88 11.81 22.85
C VAL A 65 4.34 11.88 24.31
N ASN A 66 3.64 12.65 25.15
CA ASN A 66 3.91 12.73 26.59
C ASN A 66 3.15 11.67 27.40
N ASP A 67 2.18 10.98 26.80
CA ASP A 67 1.42 9.91 27.44
C ASP A 67 2.16 8.57 27.28
N PRO A 68 2.64 7.95 28.38
CA PRO A 68 3.31 6.66 28.32
C PRO A 68 2.48 5.56 27.64
N VAL A 69 1.16 5.56 27.83
CA VAL A 69 0.27 4.53 27.25
C VAL A 69 0.20 4.69 25.73
N ALA A 70 0.12 5.92 25.24
CA ALA A 70 0.10 6.20 23.81
C ALA A 70 1.45 5.86 23.14
N ARG A 71 2.57 6.17 23.80
CA ARG A 71 3.91 5.78 23.32
C ARG A 71 4.07 4.27 23.25
N GLU A 72 3.67 3.55 24.30
CA GLU A 72 3.74 2.10 24.36
C GLU A 72 2.88 1.44 23.28
N ALA A 73 1.64 1.91 23.09
CA ALA A 73 0.77 1.41 22.04
C ALA A 73 1.38 1.62 20.64
N PHE A 74 1.92 2.81 20.37
CA PHE A 74 2.59 3.12 19.12
C PHE A 74 3.80 2.20 18.87
N LEU A 75 4.71 2.10 19.84
CA LEU A 75 5.93 1.29 19.72
C LEU A 75 5.61 -0.20 19.59
N THR A 76 4.62 -0.68 20.34
CA THR A 76 4.16 -2.08 20.25
C THR A 76 3.68 -2.40 18.85
N GLN A 77 2.91 -1.50 18.22
CA GLN A 77 2.44 -1.72 16.86
C GLN A 77 3.58 -1.68 15.84
N VAL A 78 4.52 -0.74 15.94
CA VAL A 78 5.71 -0.69 15.07
C VAL A 78 6.53 -1.98 15.17
N TYR A 79 6.75 -2.46 16.41
CA TYR A 79 7.44 -3.72 16.67
C TYR A 79 6.67 -4.93 16.14
N GLN A 80 5.34 -4.94 16.27
CA GLN A 80 4.51 -6.01 15.70
C GLN A 80 4.61 -6.02 14.16
N ASN A 81 4.52 -4.85 13.55
CA ASN A 81 4.58 -4.65 12.11
C ASN A 81 5.92 -5.08 11.52
N LEU A 82 7.04 -4.74 12.17
CA LEU A 82 8.38 -5.09 11.70
C LEU A 82 8.78 -6.50 12.15
N LEU A 83 8.77 -6.72 13.47
CA LEU A 83 9.42 -7.86 14.13
C LEU A 83 8.45 -8.97 14.55
N GLY A 84 7.13 -8.77 14.40
CA GLY A 84 6.14 -9.79 14.74
C GLY A 84 6.05 -10.12 16.23
N ARG A 85 6.58 -9.24 17.08
CA ARG A 85 6.65 -9.39 18.54
C ARG A 85 6.53 -8.03 19.21
N ALA A 86 6.21 -8.00 20.50
CA ALA A 86 6.30 -6.79 21.31
C ALA A 86 7.77 -6.38 21.57
N PRO A 87 8.04 -5.08 21.84
CA PRO A 87 9.35 -4.67 22.34
C PRO A 87 9.63 -5.32 23.70
N ASP A 88 10.88 -5.64 23.97
CA ASP A 88 11.30 -5.96 25.33
C ASP A 88 11.29 -4.71 26.21
N ALA A 89 11.34 -4.88 27.53
CA ALA A 89 11.23 -3.78 28.48
C ALA A 89 12.32 -2.70 28.30
N ALA A 90 13.54 -3.09 27.93
CA ALA A 90 14.65 -2.15 27.75
C ALA A 90 14.49 -1.35 26.46
N GLY A 91 14.12 -2.02 25.36
CA GLY A 91 13.81 -1.39 24.08
C GLY A 91 12.61 -0.44 24.20
N LEU A 92 11.52 -0.88 24.86
CA LEU A 92 10.34 -0.04 25.08
C LEU A 92 10.70 1.23 25.87
N ALA A 93 11.47 1.11 26.95
CA ALA A 93 11.91 2.26 27.73
C ALA A 93 12.77 3.21 26.90
N TYR A 94 13.77 2.68 26.20
CA TYR A 94 14.68 3.48 25.37
C TYR A 94 13.93 4.27 24.29
N TRP A 95 13.08 3.60 23.50
CA TRP A 95 12.33 4.28 22.43
C TRP A 95 11.27 5.22 22.97
N SER A 96 10.69 4.93 24.14
CA SER A 96 9.77 5.84 24.81
C SER A 96 10.45 7.16 25.18
N ASP A 97 11.69 7.10 25.68
CA ASP A 97 12.47 8.30 26.01
C ASP A 97 12.85 9.09 24.75
N VAL A 98 13.24 8.41 23.67
CA VAL A 98 13.51 9.05 22.37
C VAL A 98 12.26 9.76 21.84
N LEU A 99 11.09 9.10 21.93
CA LEU A 99 9.82 9.65 21.48
C LEU A 99 9.35 10.82 22.36
N ALA A 100 9.59 10.74 23.67
CA ALA A 100 9.30 11.83 24.61
C ALA A 100 10.16 13.08 24.31
N ALA A 101 11.43 12.88 23.98
CA ALA A 101 12.37 13.98 23.74
C ALA A 101 12.20 14.62 22.36
N GLY A 102 12.01 13.82 21.31
CA GLY A 102 11.92 14.31 19.93
C GLY A 102 10.49 14.47 19.39
N GLY A 103 9.48 14.06 20.16
CA GLY A 103 8.08 14.13 19.76
C GLY A 103 7.79 13.36 18.48
N LYS A 104 6.76 13.79 17.74
CA LYS A 104 6.33 13.13 16.49
C LYS A 104 7.44 13.08 15.43
N ASP A 105 8.38 14.03 15.45
CA ASP A 105 9.45 14.10 14.44
C ASP A 105 10.52 13.03 14.68
N ALA A 106 10.58 12.42 15.87
CA ALA A 106 11.45 11.28 16.15
C ALA A 106 10.95 9.97 15.53
N VAL A 107 9.68 9.88 15.12
CA VAL A 107 9.06 8.62 14.71
C VAL A 107 9.79 7.98 13.52
N GLY A 108 10.07 8.76 12.48
CA GLY A 108 10.78 8.25 11.31
C GLY A 108 12.17 7.73 11.67
N ARG A 109 12.89 8.45 12.55
CA ARG A 109 14.21 8.04 13.03
C ARG A 109 14.15 6.75 13.85
N ILE A 110 13.18 6.63 14.75
CA ILE A 110 12.95 5.42 15.57
C ILE A 110 12.77 4.20 14.67
N ILE A 111 11.92 4.30 13.65
CA ILE A 111 11.68 3.20 12.70
C ILE A 111 12.99 2.81 11.98
N ILE A 112 13.73 3.78 11.45
CA ILE A 112 14.99 3.55 10.75
C ILE A 112 16.00 2.84 11.67
N ASP A 113 16.12 3.29 12.93
CA ASP A 113 17.07 2.69 13.87
C ASP A 113 16.64 1.30 14.35
N ILE A 114 15.34 1.04 14.55
CA ILE A 114 14.82 -0.30 14.86
C ILE A 114 15.16 -1.28 13.73
N VAL A 115 14.92 -0.87 12.48
CA VAL A 115 15.24 -1.70 11.30
C VAL A 115 16.74 -1.92 11.18
N GLY A 116 17.55 -0.86 11.31
CA GLY A 116 19.00 -0.94 11.23
C GLY A 116 19.66 -1.74 12.35
N GLY A 117 19.02 -1.81 13.51
CA GLY A 117 19.48 -2.58 14.68
C GLY A 117 18.99 -4.03 14.71
N ALA A 118 18.07 -4.43 13.82
CA ALA A 118 17.54 -5.79 13.79
C ALA A 118 18.62 -6.82 13.43
N GLN A 119 18.60 -7.98 14.09
CA GLN A 119 19.59 -9.05 13.91
C GLN A 119 18.91 -10.43 13.93
N GLY A 120 19.59 -11.44 13.37
CA GLY A 120 19.11 -12.82 13.38
C GLY A 120 17.71 -12.95 12.79
N ASP A 121 16.81 -13.59 13.53
CA ASP A 121 15.43 -13.84 13.13
C ASP A 121 14.64 -12.55 12.82
N ASP A 122 14.89 -11.46 13.54
CA ASP A 122 14.23 -10.17 13.32
C ASP A 122 14.65 -9.57 11.97
N ALA A 123 15.95 -9.61 11.66
CA ALA A 123 16.47 -9.14 10.38
C ALA A 123 15.94 -9.99 9.21
N GLN A 124 15.84 -11.31 9.41
CA GLN A 124 15.29 -12.22 8.41
C GLN A 124 13.80 -11.95 8.17
N LEU A 125 13.01 -11.71 9.23
CA LEU A 125 11.60 -11.40 9.10
C LEU A 125 11.37 -10.08 8.34
N ILE A 126 12.12 -9.03 8.67
CA ILE A 126 12.05 -7.76 7.93
C ILE A 126 12.42 -7.98 6.47
N ALA A 127 13.51 -8.70 6.19
CA ALA A 127 13.94 -8.99 4.82
C ALA A 127 12.85 -9.74 4.03
N ASN A 128 12.20 -10.73 4.65
CA ASN A 128 11.11 -11.49 4.03
C ASN A 128 9.89 -10.59 3.75
N LYS A 129 9.47 -9.76 4.70
CA LYS A 129 8.36 -8.81 4.50
C LYS A 129 8.66 -7.81 3.39
N VAL A 130 9.90 -7.32 3.32
CA VAL A 130 10.32 -6.41 2.24
C VAL A 130 10.33 -7.12 0.89
N ALA A 131 10.80 -8.36 0.81
CA ALA A 131 10.80 -9.13 -0.43
C ALA A 131 9.36 -9.38 -0.95
N VAL A 132 8.42 -9.67 -0.05
CA VAL A 132 7.00 -9.82 -0.40
C VAL A 132 6.39 -8.48 -0.82
N SER A 133 6.72 -7.39 -0.12
CA SER A 133 6.26 -6.03 -0.46
C SER A 133 6.74 -5.59 -1.86
N ASP A 134 8.00 -5.84 -2.19
CA ASP A 134 8.58 -5.58 -3.52
C ASP A 134 7.94 -6.44 -4.61
N SER A 135 7.74 -7.74 -4.32
CA SER A 135 7.07 -8.67 -5.24
C SER A 135 5.61 -8.26 -5.51
N PHE A 136 4.88 -7.86 -4.47
CA PHE A 136 3.51 -7.37 -4.58
C PHE A 136 3.44 -6.10 -5.44
N ALA A 137 4.22 -5.08 -5.13
CA ALA A 137 4.23 -3.82 -5.87
C ALA A 137 4.58 -4.05 -7.36
N SER A 138 5.59 -4.87 -7.62
CA SER A 138 6.02 -5.23 -8.98
C SER A 138 4.97 -6.03 -9.74
N ALA A 139 4.24 -6.93 -9.07
CA ALA A 139 3.19 -7.73 -9.69
C ALA A 139 1.94 -6.89 -10.00
N ALA A 140 1.56 -5.99 -9.08
CA ALA A 140 0.44 -5.07 -9.27
C ALA A 140 0.70 -4.10 -10.43
N ASP A 141 1.90 -3.50 -10.49
CA ASP A 141 2.32 -2.62 -11.60
C ASP A 141 2.27 -3.35 -12.95
N LYS A 142 2.80 -4.58 -13.03
CA LYS A 142 2.75 -5.40 -14.26
C LYS A 142 1.34 -5.78 -14.68
N ALA A 143 0.43 -5.93 -13.72
CA ALA A 143 -0.99 -6.17 -13.97
C ALA A 143 -1.75 -4.90 -14.36
N GLY A 144 -1.09 -3.73 -14.39
CA GLY A 144 -1.69 -2.44 -14.70
C GLY A 144 -2.60 -1.93 -13.57
N LEU A 145 -2.38 -2.37 -12.34
CA LEU A 145 -3.11 -1.91 -11.17
C LEU A 145 -2.45 -0.66 -10.59
N ASP A 146 -3.28 0.28 -10.16
CA ASP A 146 -2.89 1.58 -9.61
C ASP A 146 -3.62 1.84 -8.27
N HIS A 147 -3.31 2.95 -7.61
CA HIS A 147 -3.95 3.31 -6.33
C HIS A 147 -5.48 3.50 -6.42
N THR A 148 -6.04 3.62 -7.62
CA THR A 148 -7.50 3.74 -7.85
C THR A 148 -8.18 2.38 -8.03
N SER A 149 -7.40 1.33 -8.27
CA SER A 149 -7.89 -0.03 -8.52
C SER A 149 -8.59 -0.59 -7.29
N ASN A 150 -9.90 -0.85 -7.43
CA ASN A 150 -10.73 -1.34 -6.33
C ASN A 150 -10.19 -2.67 -5.77
N GLY A 151 -9.99 -2.74 -4.46
CA GLY A 151 -9.45 -3.92 -3.78
C GLY A 151 -7.92 -3.97 -3.70
N LEU A 152 -7.17 -3.10 -4.41
CA LEU A 152 -5.70 -3.11 -4.32
C LEU A 152 -5.20 -2.75 -2.93
N LEU A 153 -5.82 -1.76 -2.28
CA LEU A 153 -5.47 -1.37 -0.91
C LEU A 153 -5.69 -2.52 0.09
N ASP A 154 -6.80 -3.25 -0.04
CA ASP A 154 -7.10 -4.41 0.81
C ASP A 154 -6.10 -5.55 0.55
N ALA A 155 -5.75 -5.79 -0.71
CA ALA A 155 -4.72 -6.75 -1.08
C ALA A 155 -3.35 -6.35 -0.51
N ALA A 156 -2.97 -5.07 -0.57
CA ALA A 156 -1.72 -4.56 -0.01
C ALA A 156 -1.68 -4.72 1.52
N ASN A 157 -2.78 -4.42 2.22
CA ASN A 157 -2.95 -4.64 3.65
C ASN A 157 -2.85 -6.13 4.04
N GLY A 158 -3.36 -7.01 3.17
CA GLY A 158 -3.25 -8.46 3.36
C GLY A 158 -1.92 -9.07 2.92
N ALA A 159 -1.10 -8.35 2.16
CA ALA A 159 0.01 -8.93 1.40
C ALA A 159 1.10 -9.57 2.26
N LEU A 160 1.24 -9.11 3.50
CA LEU A 160 2.25 -9.59 4.44
C LEU A 160 1.72 -10.65 5.42
N ASN A 161 0.46 -11.06 5.27
CA ASN A 161 -0.15 -12.06 6.15
C ASN A 161 0.55 -13.40 6.01
N GLY A 162 0.92 -14.00 7.15
CA GLY A 162 1.60 -15.29 7.18
C GLY A 162 3.09 -15.23 6.84
N VAL A 163 3.65 -14.05 6.55
CA VAL A 163 5.11 -13.90 6.38
C VAL A 163 5.79 -14.09 7.73
N THR A 164 6.76 -15.01 7.77
CA THR A 164 7.55 -15.34 8.96
C THR A 164 9.04 -15.24 8.65
N LYS A 165 9.88 -15.55 9.63
CA LYS A 165 11.34 -15.68 9.44
C LYS A 165 11.74 -16.85 8.53
N ASP A 166 10.85 -17.81 8.27
CA ASP A 166 11.09 -18.90 7.32
C ASP A 166 11.00 -18.36 5.88
N PRO A 167 12.06 -18.45 5.05
CA PRO A 167 12.02 -18.05 3.65
C PRO A 167 10.89 -18.69 2.85
N ALA A 168 10.43 -19.91 3.19
CA ALA A 168 9.33 -20.56 2.49
C ALA A 168 7.98 -19.81 2.64
N SER A 169 7.84 -18.98 3.68
CA SER A 169 6.66 -18.12 3.83
C SER A 169 6.57 -17.00 2.79
N VAL A 170 7.71 -16.60 2.19
CA VAL A 170 7.75 -15.61 1.11
C VAL A 170 7.06 -16.16 -0.14
N ASP A 171 7.37 -17.41 -0.50
CA ASP A 171 6.76 -18.05 -1.68
C ASP A 171 5.25 -18.21 -1.52
N ALA A 172 4.80 -18.63 -0.33
CA ALA A 172 3.38 -18.78 -0.04
C ALA A 172 2.64 -17.43 -0.09
N ALA A 173 3.22 -16.38 0.50
CA ALA A 173 2.66 -15.04 0.46
C ALA A 173 2.60 -14.50 -0.98
N ASN A 174 3.69 -14.65 -1.75
CA ASN A 174 3.74 -14.22 -3.15
C ASN A 174 2.72 -14.95 -4.03
N GLN A 175 2.49 -16.25 -3.79
CA GLN A 175 1.45 -17.00 -4.50
C GLN A 175 0.05 -16.48 -4.17
N ALA A 176 -0.24 -16.23 -2.90
CA ALA A 176 -1.53 -15.67 -2.47
C ALA A 176 -1.76 -14.26 -3.05
N ASN A 177 -0.72 -13.43 -3.01
CA ASN A 177 -0.72 -12.07 -3.55
C ASN A 177 -0.96 -12.06 -5.06
N GLN A 178 -0.31 -12.95 -5.81
CA GLN A 178 -0.55 -13.10 -7.24
C GLN A 178 -2.01 -13.46 -7.52
N GLY A 179 -2.60 -14.38 -6.75
CA GLY A 179 -4.02 -14.73 -6.90
C GLY A 179 -4.96 -13.55 -6.66
N ALA A 180 -4.68 -12.71 -5.65
CA ALA A 180 -5.46 -11.50 -5.40
C ALA A 180 -5.30 -10.46 -6.51
N ILE A 181 -4.08 -10.24 -7.00
CA ILE A 181 -3.78 -9.33 -8.12
C ILE A 181 -4.48 -9.79 -9.40
N ASP A 182 -4.39 -11.08 -9.72
CA ASP A 182 -5.05 -11.67 -10.89
C ASP A 182 -6.57 -11.52 -10.80
N GLN A 183 -7.14 -11.66 -9.60
CA GLN A 183 -8.57 -11.43 -9.38
C GLN A 183 -8.94 -9.96 -9.61
N ILE A 184 -8.21 -9.01 -9.02
CA ILE A 184 -8.48 -7.57 -9.19
C ILE A 184 -8.37 -7.18 -10.67
N ALA A 185 -7.29 -7.61 -11.34
CA ALA A 185 -7.10 -7.39 -12.77
C ALA A 185 -8.21 -8.06 -13.60
N GLY A 186 -8.63 -9.26 -13.21
CA GLY A 186 -9.76 -9.96 -13.80
C GLY A 186 -11.07 -9.20 -13.65
N ASP A 187 -11.36 -8.63 -12.49
CA ASP A 187 -12.59 -7.88 -12.19
C ASP A 187 -12.66 -6.57 -12.99
N ILE A 188 -11.52 -5.87 -13.15
CA ILE A 188 -11.40 -4.70 -14.04
C ILE A 188 -11.78 -5.08 -15.48
N ASN A 189 -11.34 -6.26 -15.94
CA ASN A 189 -11.61 -6.75 -17.29
C ASN A 189 -12.99 -7.44 -17.43
N SER A 190 -13.64 -7.84 -16.33
CA SER A 190 -14.88 -8.62 -16.33
C SER A 190 -16.14 -7.76 -16.29
N GLN A 191 -16.06 -6.49 -15.90
CA GLN A 191 -17.15 -5.52 -16.08
C GLN A 191 -17.19 -5.02 -17.53
N THR A 192 -17.44 -5.94 -18.45
CA THR A 192 -17.76 -5.61 -19.84
C THR A 192 -19.27 -5.42 -19.96
N ILE A 193 -19.70 -4.21 -20.33
CA ILE A 193 -21.09 -3.96 -20.72
C ILE A 193 -21.18 -3.91 -22.25
N SER A 194 -22.13 -4.69 -22.78
CA SER A 194 -22.50 -4.65 -24.20
C SER A 194 -23.57 -3.58 -24.37
N LEU A 195 -23.27 -2.55 -25.16
CA LEU A 195 -24.22 -1.51 -25.50
C LEU A 195 -25.29 -2.03 -26.48
N THR A 196 -26.52 -1.57 -26.31
CA THR A 196 -27.71 -1.99 -27.07
C THR A 196 -28.12 -0.91 -28.08
N ASN A 197 -29.32 -1.02 -28.67
CA ASN A 197 -29.89 0.08 -29.47
C ASN A 197 -30.71 1.08 -28.64
N GLY A 198 -30.98 0.74 -27.38
CA GLY A 198 -31.75 1.56 -26.45
C GLY A 198 -30.83 2.46 -25.63
N THR A 199 -31.45 3.27 -24.78
CA THR A 199 -30.71 4.11 -23.82
C THR A 199 -30.03 3.22 -22.78
N ASP A 200 -28.71 3.22 -22.77
CA ASP A 200 -27.92 2.49 -21.78
C ASP A 200 -27.35 3.45 -20.72
N VAL A 201 -27.50 3.06 -19.45
CA VAL A 201 -26.88 3.73 -18.29
C VAL A 201 -26.12 2.68 -17.51
N ALA A 202 -24.81 2.82 -17.48
CA ALA A 202 -23.92 1.75 -17.07
C ALA A 202 -22.64 2.30 -16.45
N ASP A 203 -22.32 1.80 -15.26
CA ASP A 203 -21.00 1.94 -14.64
C ASP A 203 -20.14 0.75 -15.07
N ALA A 204 -19.10 1.00 -15.85
CA ALA A 204 -18.16 -0.04 -16.27
C ALA A 204 -16.79 0.56 -16.65
N ASN A 205 -15.75 -0.28 -16.62
CA ASN A 205 -14.39 0.14 -16.99
C ASN A 205 -14.08 -0.14 -18.47
N ILE A 206 -14.76 -1.11 -19.07
CA ILE A 206 -14.61 -1.46 -20.48
C ILE A 206 -15.99 -1.53 -21.14
N PHE A 207 -16.17 -0.73 -22.20
CA PHE A 207 -17.40 -0.70 -23.00
C PHE A 207 -17.10 -1.25 -24.39
N ASN A 208 -17.81 -2.31 -24.77
CA ASN A 208 -17.70 -2.87 -26.13
C ASN A 208 -18.79 -2.30 -27.02
N SER A 209 -18.40 -1.44 -27.96
CA SER A 209 -19.29 -0.86 -28.96
C SER A 209 -19.11 -1.57 -30.31
N GLY A 210 -20.19 -2.19 -30.79
CA GLY A 210 -20.27 -2.80 -32.12
C GLY A 210 -21.08 -1.96 -33.10
N LEU A 211 -21.03 -2.32 -34.38
CA LEU A 211 -22.05 -1.89 -35.33
C LEU A 211 -23.24 -2.86 -35.25
N ILE A 212 -24.41 -2.33 -34.90
CA ILE A 212 -25.65 -3.10 -34.77
C ILE A 212 -26.64 -2.70 -35.87
N TYR A 213 -27.66 -3.53 -36.11
CA TYR A 213 -28.70 -3.22 -37.09
C TYR A 213 -29.82 -2.38 -36.48
N ASN A 214 -30.45 -1.53 -37.29
CA ASN A 214 -31.71 -0.86 -36.92
C ASN A 214 -32.82 -1.90 -36.65
N PRO A 215 -33.94 -1.54 -35.99
CA PRO A 215 -35.04 -2.48 -35.69
C PRO A 215 -35.64 -3.16 -36.94
N ALA A 216 -35.49 -2.55 -38.12
CA ALA A 216 -35.92 -3.10 -39.40
C ALA A 216 -34.91 -4.07 -40.04
N GLY A 217 -33.70 -4.19 -39.49
CA GLY A 217 -32.62 -5.06 -39.99
C GLY A 217 -31.93 -4.59 -41.26
N THR A 218 -32.20 -3.37 -41.75
CA THR A 218 -31.77 -2.90 -43.07
C THR A 218 -30.45 -2.14 -43.06
N ASP A 219 -30.15 -1.45 -41.96
CA ASP A 219 -29.00 -0.54 -41.87
C ASP A 219 -28.17 -0.79 -40.62
N ARG A 220 -26.87 -0.51 -40.72
CA ARG A 220 -25.96 -0.52 -39.57
C ARG A 220 -25.94 0.85 -38.91
N ILE A 221 -26.10 0.88 -37.60
CA ILE A 221 -26.03 2.06 -36.75
C ILE A 221 -24.95 1.89 -35.70
N ASN A 222 -24.47 3.01 -35.15
CA ASN A 222 -23.57 2.99 -34.02
C ASN A 222 -24.33 2.50 -32.78
N ALA A 223 -23.76 1.55 -32.04
CA ALA A 223 -24.29 1.13 -30.73
C ALA A 223 -24.14 2.23 -29.66
N LEU A 224 -23.40 3.30 -29.96
CA LEU A 224 -23.42 4.53 -29.16
C LEU A 224 -24.38 5.57 -29.77
N GLN A 225 -25.36 5.98 -28.98
CA GLN A 225 -26.37 6.99 -29.28
C GLN A 225 -26.16 8.24 -28.41
N SER A 226 -26.82 9.35 -28.77
CA SER A 226 -26.70 10.62 -28.05
C SER A 226 -27.29 10.63 -26.64
N GLU A 227 -28.06 9.59 -26.29
CA GLU A 227 -28.73 9.45 -24.99
C GLU A 227 -27.97 8.53 -24.03
N ASP A 228 -26.97 7.79 -24.53
CA ASP A 228 -26.21 6.87 -23.69
C ASP A 228 -25.35 7.63 -22.69
N THR A 229 -25.39 7.17 -21.44
CA THR A 229 -24.58 7.72 -20.36
C THR A 229 -23.60 6.65 -19.93
N LEU A 230 -22.37 6.76 -20.42
CA LEU A 230 -21.26 5.90 -20.03
C LEU A 230 -20.52 6.57 -18.88
N THR A 231 -20.69 6.04 -17.69
CA THR A 231 -19.92 6.46 -16.53
C THR A 231 -18.82 5.43 -16.30
N GLY A 232 -17.63 5.74 -16.79
CA GLY A 232 -16.43 5.03 -16.37
C GLY A 232 -15.96 5.58 -15.03
N THR A 233 -15.41 4.71 -14.18
CA THR A 233 -14.72 5.21 -12.97
C THR A 233 -13.48 6.04 -13.31
N GLY A 234 -13.06 6.05 -14.58
CA GLY A 234 -12.00 6.91 -15.10
C GLY A 234 -10.74 6.71 -14.30
N THR A 235 -9.98 5.67 -14.64
CA THR A 235 -8.57 5.56 -14.26
C THR A 235 -7.84 6.87 -14.57
#